data_AF-A0A7C0ZWH3-F1
#
_entry.id   AF-A0A7C0ZWH3-F1
#
_cell.length_a   1.000
_cell.length_b   1.000
_cell.length_c   1.000
_cell.angle_alpha   90.00
_cell.angle_beta   90.00
_cell.angle_gamma   90.00
#
_symmetry.space_group_name_H-M   'P 1'
#
loop_
_entity.id
_entity.type
_entity.pdbx_description
1 polymer ?
#
loop_
_entity_poly.entity_id
_entity_poly.type
_entity_poly.pdbx_seq_one_letter_code
_entity_poly.pdbx_strand_id
1 'polypeptide(L)'
;MRRWFYDSSRTPSTGSLQAPNNARPVGPTYFRETIVSKPKNVYVAKSPIHGKGLFAARHIPAGEVLGTVSGDWTTTDGPHVLWVDGRRGFKVRCNLRYINHSSTPNACYYDTLEVCALRDIAPDEEITHDYQTEGEFEE
;
A
#
# COMPACT_ATOMS: atom_id res chain seq x y z
N MET A 1 15.11 -1.20 2.90
CA MET A 1 13.73 -1.23 2.40
C MET A 1 12.86 -1.71 3.54
N ARG A 2 11.96 -0.86 4.06
CA ARG A 2 11.11 -1.19 5.22
C ARG A 2 9.72 -1.65 4.75
N ARG A 3 9.14 -2.61 5.47
CA ARG A 3 7.79 -3.16 5.24
C ARG A 3 6.73 -2.29 5.94
N TRP A 4 5.55 -2.13 5.34
CA TRP A 4 4.43 -1.41 5.95
C TRP A 4 3.56 -2.31 6.79
N PHE A 5 3.01 -1.71 7.85
CA PHE A 5 2.00 -2.26 8.72
C PHE A 5 0.92 -1.17 8.94
N TYR A 6 -0.37 -1.52 8.92
CA TYR A 6 -1.48 -0.56 8.97
C TYR A 6 -1.94 -0.32 10.43
N ASP A 7 -1.85 0.92 10.93
CA ASP A 7 -2.31 1.33 12.26
C ASP A 7 -3.69 2.01 12.18
N SER A 8 -4.71 1.39 12.78
CA SER A 8 -6.10 1.90 12.84
C SER A 8 -6.42 2.71 14.11
N SER A 9 -5.45 2.95 14.99
CA SER A 9 -5.66 3.52 16.33
C SER A 9 -5.28 5.01 16.46
N ARG A 10 -4.75 5.65 15.40
CA ARG A 10 -4.27 7.05 15.47
C ARG A 10 -5.18 8.01 14.73
N THR A 11 -6.12 8.62 15.45
CA THR A 11 -6.71 9.91 15.06
C THR A 11 -5.85 11.06 15.61
N PRO A 12 -5.24 11.93 14.79
CA PRO A 12 -4.60 13.14 15.31
C PRO A 12 -5.66 14.18 15.65
N SER A 13 -5.64 14.66 16.89
CA SER A 13 -6.41 15.82 17.35
C SER A 13 -5.99 17.09 16.59
N THR A 14 -6.98 17.91 16.23
CA THR A 14 -6.83 19.17 15.52
C THR A 14 -6.05 20.19 16.34
N GLY A 15 -4.82 20.50 15.92
CA GLY A 15 -4.03 21.63 16.41
C GLY A 15 -3.65 22.55 15.25
N SER A 16 -4.19 23.77 15.24
CA SER A 16 -3.94 24.82 14.27
C SER A 16 -2.59 25.49 14.49
N LEU A 17 -1.69 25.46 13.50
CA LEU A 17 -0.49 26.30 13.45
C LEU A 17 -0.39 26.97 12.07
N GLN A 18 -0.38 28.31 12.09
CA GLN A 18 -0.22 29.19 10.93
C GLN A 18 1.25 29.20 10.48
N ALA A 19 1.49 29.08 9.17
CA ALA A 19 2.83 29.18 8.57
C ALA A 19 3.11 30.62 8.10
N PRO A 20 4.34 31.17 8.26
CA PRO A 20 4.68 32.51 7.79
C PRO A 20 4.95 32.58 6.28
N ASN A 21 4.54 33.71 5.71
CA ASN A 21 4.75 34.13 4.32
C ASN A 21 6.23 34.37 4.00
N ASN A 22 6.75 33.67 2.98
CA ASN A 22 7.59 34.20 1.87
C ASN A 22 8.60 33.16 1.36
N ALA A 23 8.23 32.45 0.28
CA ALA A 23 9.19 31.91 -0.69
C ALA A 23 8.51 31.79 -2.08
N ARG A 24 9.21 32.24 -3.12
CA ARG A 24 8.73 32.50 -4.49
C ARG A 24 8.34 31.22 -5.26
N PRO A 25 7.45 31.28 -6.27
CA PRO A 25 7.01 30.11 -7.02
C PRO A 25 8.08 29.68 -8.02
N VAL A 26 8.55 28.45 -7.91
CA VAL A 26 9.30 27.77 -8.98
C VAL A 26 8.31 26.88 -9.74
N GLY A 27 8.16 27.14 -11.04
CA GLY A 27 7.25 26.41 -11.94
C GLY A 27 7.63 24.93 -12.13
N PRO A 28 6.79 24.13 -12.81
CA PRO A 28 6.81 22.68 -12.72
C PRO A 28 7.92 22.09 -13.60
N THR A 29 9.03 21.70 -13.00
CA THR A 29 10.11 20.96 -13.68
C THR A 29 9.86 19.45 -13.54
N TYR A 30 9.43 18.85 -14.66
CA TYR A 30 9.40 17.41 -14.93
C TYR A 30 8.57 16.53 -13.98
N PHE A 31 7.25 16.53 -14.19
CA PHE A 31 6.50 15.29 -13.98
C PHE A 31 6.97 14.29 -15.05
N ARG A 32 8.02 13.51 -14.76
CA ARG A 32 8.19 12.24 -15.45
C ARG A 32 6.89 11.50 -15.18
N GLU A 33 6.12 11.20 -16.23
CA GLU A 33 5.00 10.27 -16.14
C GLU A 33 5.52 9.02 -15.44
N THR A 34 5.22 8.91 -14.15
CA THR A 34 5.42 7.66 -13.44
C THR A 34 4.37 6.77 -14.06
N ILE A 35 4.79 5.99 -15.05
CA ILE A 35 4.01 4.84 -15.48
C ILE A 35 3.95 3.95 -14.25
N VAL A 36 2.97 4.20 -13.37
CA VAL A 36 2.64 3.32 -12.28
C VAL A 36 2.15 2.07 -12.98
N SER A 37 3.03 1.08 -13.10
CA SER A 37 2.70 -0.13 -13.82
C SER A 37 1.47 -0.74 -13.18
N LYS A 38 0.43 -0.98 -13.97
CA LYS A 38 -0.75 -1.72 -13.50
C LYS A 38 -0.23 -3.02 -12.90
N PRO A 39 -0.75 -3.45 -11.73
CA PRO A 39 -0.33 -4.71 -11.15
C PRO A 39 -0.57 -5.80 -12.18
N LYS A 40 0.51 -6.49 -12.54
CA LYS A 40 0.50 -7.48 -13.62
C LYS A 40 0.07 -8.81 -13.04
N ASN A 41 -0.52 -9.66 -13.87
CA ASN A 41 -0.76 -11.06 -13.51
C ASN A 41 -1.62 -11.24 -12.25
N VAL A 42 -2.55 -10.33 -12.04
CA VAL A 42 -3.54 -10.41 -10.96
C VAL A 42 -4.93 -10.05 -11.48
N TYR A 43 -5.95 -10.56 -10.82
CA TYR A 43 -7.35 -10.20 -11.09
C TYR A 43 -8.13 -10.02 -9.78
N VAL A 44 -9.29 -9.37 -9.88
CA VAL A 44 -10.17 -9.12 -8.73
C VAL A 44 -11.39 -10.02 -8.85
N ALA A 45 -11.70 -10.77 -7.80
CA ALA A 45 -12.88 -11.62 -7.72
C ALA A 45 -13.52 -11.56 -6.33
N LYS A 46 -14.64 -12.27 -6.14
CA LYS A 46 -15.26 -12.41 -4.82
C LYS A 46 -14.32 -13.21 -3.91
N SER A 47 -14.00 -12.66 -2.73
CA SER A 47 -13.11 -13.32 -1.78
C SER A 47 -13.89 -14.28 -0.89
N PRO A 48 -13.33 -15.46 -0.57
CA PRO A 48 -13.80 -16.30 0.53
C PRO A 48 -13.51 -15.70 1.92
N ILE A 49 -12.56 -14.76 2.03
CA ILE A 49 -12.21 -14.07 3.28
C ILE A 49 -13.18 -12.91 3.52
N HIS A 50 -13.19 -11.91 2.64
CA HIS A 50 -14.06 -10.74 2.80
C HIS A 50 -14.23 -9.97 1.49
N GLY A 51 -15.50 -9.67 1.14
CA GLY A 51 -15.84 -8.79 0.01
C GLY A 51 -15.20 -9.20 -1.32
N LYS A 52 -14.26 -8.37 -1.80
CA LYS A 52 -13.45 -8.65 -2.99
C LYS A 52 -12.02 -8.95 -2.56
N GLY A 53 -11.41 -9.90 -3.25
CA GLY A 53 -10.00 -10.28 -3.09
C GLY A 53 -9.21 -10.00 -4.34
N LEU A 54 -7.89 -9.93 -4.18
CA LEU A 54 -6.94 -9.92 -5.28
C LEU A 54 -6.35 -11.33 -5.44
N PHE A 55 -6.33 -11.85 -6.65
CA PHE A 55 -5.93 -13.22 -6.95
C PHE A 55 -4.82 -13.25 -8.00
N ALA A 56 -3.94 -14.23 -7.91
CA ALA A 56 -2.89 -14.45 -8.89
C ALA A 56 -3.45 -15.03 -10.20
N ALA A 57 -3.24 -14.36 -11.33
CA ALA A 57 -3.67 -14.84 -12.65
C ALA A 57 -2.74 -15.93 -13.24
N ARG A 58 -1.58 -16.14 -12.61
CA ARG A 58 -0.60 -17.20 -12.93
C ARG A 58 0.19 -17.53 -11.68
N HIS A 59 1.07 -18.51 -11.78
CA HIS A 59 2.10 -18.74 -10.77
C HIS A 59 2.99 -17.50 -10.63
N ILE A 60 3.25 -17.07 -9.39
CA ILE A 60 4.09 -15.91 -9.05
C ILE A 60 5.19 -16.40 -8.11
N PRO A 61 6.47 -16.37 -8.50
CA PRO A 61 7.58 -16.78 -7.66
C PRO A 61 7.76 -15.88 -6.44
N ALA A 62 8.30 -16.44 -5.37
CA ALA A 62 8.78 -15.68 -4.21
C ALA A 62 9.68 -14.51 -4.63
N GLY A 63 9.46 -13.34 -4.05
CA GLY A 63 10.21 -12.11 -4.34
C GLY A 63 9.78 -11.35 -5.59
N GLU A 64 8.87 -11.89 -6.43
CA GLU A 64 8.36 -11.16 -7.59
C GLU A 64 7.56 -9.92 -7.14
N VAL A 65 7.81 -8.77 -7.79
CA VAL A 65 7.04 -7.54 -7.60
C VAL A 65 5.71 -7.67 -8.35
N LEU A 66 4.62 -7.69 -7.60
CA LEU A 66 3.24 -7.74 -8.12
C LEU A 66 2.86 -6.42 -8.82
N GLY A 67 3.36 -5.31 -8.29
CA GLY A 67 3.19 -3.98 -8.83
C GLY A 67 3.45 -2.90 -7.80
N THR A 68 3.31 -1.65 -8.22
CA THR A 68 3.41 -0.46 -7.37
C THR A 68 2.02 0.10 -7.14
N VAL A 69 1.68 0.50 -5.91
CA VAL A 69 0.40 1.13 -5.65
C VAL A 69 0.30 2.48 -6.36
N SER A 70 -0.81 2.70 -7.09
CA SER A 70 -1.19 4.04 -7.55
C SER A 70 -2.26 4.60 -6.63
N GLY A 71 -2.20 5.92 -6.41
CA GLY A 71 -3.07 6.58 -5.48
C GLY A 71 -2.69 8.03 -5.22
N ASP A 72 -3.31 8.57 -4.18
CA ASP A 72 -3.14 9.97 -3.76
C ASP A 72 -2.54 10.02 -2.35
N TRP A 73 -1.57 10.90 -2.11
CA TRP A 73 -1.13 11.20 -0.75
C TRP A 73 -2.28 11.86 0.03
N THR A 74 -2.44 11.47 1.30
CA THR A 74 -3.51 11.95 2.17
C THR A 74 -3.01 12.09 3.61
N THR A 75 -3.62 12.99 4.37
CA THR A 75 -3.49 13.08 5.83
C THR A 75 -4.77 12.66 6.54
N THR A 76 -5.80 12.27 5.79
CA THR A 76 -7.10 11.83 6.28
C THR A 76 -7.20 10.32 6.20
N ASP A 77 -7.62 9.70 7.31
CA ASP A 77 -7.85 8.26 7.38
C ASP A 77 -9.07 7.83 6.53
N GLY A 78 -9.12 6.55 6.21
CA GLY A 78 -10.29 5.94 5.59
C GLY A 78 -9.97 4.66 4.84
N PRO A 79 -10.94 4.11 4.11
CA PRO A 79 -10.78 2.82 3.43
C PRO A 79 -9.59 2.81 2.48
N HIS A 80 -8.74 1.79 2.54
CA HIS A 80 -7.57 1.64 1.65
C HIS A 80 -6.54 2.77 1.74
N VAL A 81 -6.45 3.46 2.89
CA VAL A 81 -5.32 4.33 3.20
C VAL A 81 -4.22 3.47 3.82
N LEU A 82 -3.04 3.47 3.22
CA LEU A 82 -1.84 2.90 3.83
C LEU A 82 -1.11 4.02 4.57
N TRP A 83 -0.76 3.86 5.85
CA TRP A 83 -0.04 4.87 6.63
C TRP A 83 1.48 4.64 6.58
N VAL A 84 2.21 5.59 6.01
CA VAL A 84 3.66 5.53 5.76
C VAL A 84 4.42 5.79 7.04
N ASP A 85 3.89 6.75 7.77
CA ASP A 85 4.33 7.25 9.05
C ASP A 85 3.10 7.82 9.77
N GLY A 86 3.27 8.35 10.98
CA GLY A 86 2.17 8.88 11.78
C GLY A 86 1.51 10.16 11.24
N ARG A 87 1.86 10.64 10.05
CA ARG A 87 1.33 11.88 9.44
C ARG A 87 0.92 11.73 7.98
N ARG A 88 1.58 10.86 7.23
CA ARG A 88 1.35 10.67 5.80
C ARG A 88 0.72 9.32 5.53
N GLY A 89 -0.45 9.36 4.90
CA GLY A 89 -1.12 8.22 4.31
C GLY A 89 -1.05 8.25 2.79
N PHE A 90 -1.28 7.10 2.17
CA PHE A 90 -1.40 6.93 0.74
C PHE A 90 -2.72 6.21 0.42
N LYS A 91 -3.66 6.92 -0.19
CA LYS A 91 -4.97 6.41 -0.58
C LYS A 91 -4.85 5.58 -1.85
N VAL A 92 -4.89 4.26 -1.72
CA VAL A 92 -4.71 3.34 -2.86
C VAL A 92 -5.93 3.37 -3.78
N ARG A 93 -5.69 3.58 -5.08
CA ARG A 93 -6.70 3.66 -6.15
C ARG A 93 -6.61 2.51 -7.16
N CYS A 94 -5.49 1.79 -7.24
CA CYS A 94 -5.37 0.58 -8.06
C CYS A 94 -6.04 -0.65 -7.42
N ASN A 95 -6.02 -1.78 -8.14
CA ASN A 95 -6.57 -3.06 -7.68
C ASN A 95 -5.85 -3.65 -6.45
N LEU A 96 -4.62 -3.23 -6.15
CA LEU A 96 -3.89 -3.69 -4.96
C LEU A 96 -4.66 -3.37 -3.66
N ARG A 97 -5.61 -2.42 -3.67
CA ARG A 97 -6.51 -2.14 -2.53
C ARG A 97 -7.37 -3.34 -2.07
N TYR A 98 -7.49 -4.38 -2.91
CA TYR A 98 -8.27 -5.59 -2.62
C TYR A 98 -7.44 -6.73 -2.03
N ILE A 99 -6.17 -6.48 -1.67
CA ILE A 99 -5.37 -7.46 -0.92
C ILE A 99 -5.92 -7.52 0.51
N ASN A 100 -6.49 -8.67 0.85
CA ASN A 100 -7.11 -8.91 2.16
C ASN A 100 -6.06 -9.26 3.22
N HIS A 101 -6.53 -9.26 4.48
CA HIS A 101 -5.72 -9.67 5.62
C HIS A 101 -5.57 -11.19 5.73
N SER A 102 -4.38 -11.66 6.10
CA SER A 102 -4.15 -13.01 6.62
C SER A 102 -3.01 -12.98 7.65
N SER A 103 -3.12 -13.78 8.71
CA SER A 103 -2.03 -14.01 9.69
C SER A 103 -0.90 -14.90 9.14
N THR A 104 -1.13 -15.58 8.02
CA THR A 104 -0.12 -16.29 7.24
C THR A 104 -0.07 -15.71 5.83
N PRO A 105 0.42 -14.47 5.66
CA PRO A 105 0.33 -13.75 4.40
C PRO A 105 1.25 -14.34 3.33
N ASN A 106 0.93 -14.07 2.07
CA ASN A 106 1.80 -14.42 0.94
C ASN A 106 2.33 -13.19 0.19
N ALA A 107 1.96 -11.97 0.59
CA ALA A 107 2.49 -10.72 0.05
C ALA A 107 2.72 -9.62 1.11
N CYS A 108 3.47 -8.59 0.71
CA CYS A 108 3.92 -7.51 1.58
C CYS A 108 4.01 -6.17 0.83
N TYR A 109 3.62 -5.07 1.49
CA TYR A 109 3.86 -3.70 1.04
C TYR A 109 5.22 -3.17 1.54
N TYR A 110 5.97 -2.48 0.68
CA TYR A 110 7.24 -1.82 1.00
C TYR A 110 7.17 -0.30 0.92
N ASP A 111 8.06 0.42 1.63
CA ASP A 111 8.20 1.89 1.68
C ASP A 111 8.31 2.57 0.32
N THR A 112 8.71 1.81 -0.71
CA THR A 112 8.73 2.20 -2.12
C THR A 112 7.36 2.15 -2.80
N LEU A 113 6.28 1.87 -2.07
CA LEU A 113 4.92 1.63 -2.57
C LEU A 113 4.80 0.35 -3.43
N GLU A 114 5.79 -0.53 -3.39
CA GLU A 114 5.77 -1.82 -4.09
C GLU A 114 5.10 -2.90 -3.25
N VAL A 115 4.48 -3.86 -3.93
CA VAL A 115 3.97 -5.09 -3.33
C VAL A 115 4.74 -6.27 -3.87
N CYS A 116 5.34 -7.08 -3.00
CA CYS A 116 6.09 -8.26 -3.43
C CYS A 116 5.54 -9.53 -2.78
N ALA A 117 5.70 -10.65 -3.50
CA ALA A 117 5.38 -11.98 -3.00
C ALA A 117 6.42 -12.42 -1.94
N LEU A 118 5.94 -12.94 -0.80
CA LEU A 118 6.77 -13.46 0.29
C LEU A 118 7.19 -14.91 0.08
N ARG A 119 6.41 -15.64 -0.73
CA ARG A 119 6.62 -17.03 -1.13
C ARG A 119 6.02 -17.23 -2.51
N ASP A 120 6.18 -18.43 -3.08
CA ASP A 120 5.46 -18.79 -4.30
C ASP A 120 3.95 -18.70 -4.06
N ILE A 121 3.24 -18.13 -5.04
CA ILE A 121 1.78 -17.96 -5.05
C ILE A 121 1.26 -18.73 -6.28
N ALA A 122 0.36 -19.67 -6.03
CA ALA A 122 -0.22 -20.50 -7.09
C ALA A 122 -1.22 -19.68 -7.95
N PRO A 123 -1.48 -20.09 -9.20
CA PRO A 123 -2.62 -19.55 -9.94
C PRO A 123 -3.91 -19.65 -9.13
N ASP A 124 -4.74 -18.62 -9.20
CA ASP A 124 -6.01 -18.45 -8.49
C ASP A 124 -5.91 -18.42 -6.96
N GLU A 125 -4.71 -18.40 -6.39
CA GLU A 125 -4.50 -18.19 -4.96
C GLU A 125 -4.78 -16.72 -4.60
N GLU A 126 -5.49 -16.50 -3.49
CA GLU A 126 -5.76 -15.17 -2.98
C GLU A 126 -4.49 -14.55 -2.39
N ILE A 127 -4.17 -13.35 -2.86
CA ILE A 127 -3.05 -12.55 -2.38
C ILE A 127 -3.49 -11.84 -1.11
N THR A 128 -2.74 -12.05 -0.03
CA THR A 128 -3.03 -11.53 1.31
C THR A 128 -1.78 -10.90 1.92
N HIS A 129 -2.01 -9.93 2.81
CA HIS A 129 -0.94 -9.32 3.60
C HIS A 129 -1.31 -9.31 5.09
N ASP A 130 -0.30 -9.26 5.95
CA ASP A 130 -0.53 -9.07 7.36
C ASP A 130 -0.81 -7.59 7.64
N TYR A 131 -1.88 -7.33 8.39
CA TYR A 131 -2.32 -5.99 8.78
C TYR A 131 -1.65 -5.60 10.11
N GLN A 132 -1.14 -6.58 10.88
CA GLN A 132 -0.63 -6.37 12.23
C GLN A 132 0.68 -5.61 12.26
N THR A 133 0.66 -4.52 13.01
CA THR A 133 1.75 -3.66 13.46
C THR A 133 2.33 -4.21 14.77
N GLU A 134 3.47 -4.88 14.74
CA GLU A 134 4.34 -5.01 15.92
C GLU A 134 5.72 -4.51 15.49
N GLY A 135 6.01 -3.27 15.85
CA GLY A 135 7.31 -2.66 15.63
C GLY A 135 8.26 -3.11 16.73
N GLU A 136 9.11 -4.09 16.44
CA GLU A 136 10.39 -4.18 17.14
C GLU A 136 11.37 -3.27 16.40
N PHE A 137 11.45 -2.02 16.86
CA PHE A 137 12.64 -1.21 16.64
C PHE A 137 13.70 -1.76 17.59
N GLU A 138 14.57 -2.64 17.11
CA GLU A 138 15.86 -2.84 17.79
C GLU A 138 16.70 -1.57 17.57
N GLU A 139 17.18 -0.99 18.68
CA GLU A 139 18.05 0.19 18.74
C GLU A 139 19.44 -0.07 18.11
#